data_AF-A0A2T1AD13-F1
#
_entry.id   AF-A0A2T1AD13-F1
#
_cell.length_a   1.000
_cell.length_b   1.000
_cell.length_c   1.000
_cell.angle_alpha   90.00
_cell.angle_beta   90.00
_cell.angle_gamma   90.00
#
_symmetry.space_group_name_H-M   'P 1'
#
loop_
_entity.id
_entity.type
_entity.pdbx_description
1 polymer ?
#
loop_
_entity_poly.entity_id
_entity_poly.type
_entity_poly.pdbx_seq_one_letter_code
_entity_poly.pdbx_strand_id
1 'polypeptide(L)' 'MRKSRFSEEQIIGILKEHQAGMGAKELCRKHGISDGTFYKWRSKYGGMEVSEAKRLKALEVENAKLKKMLA' A
#
# COMPACT_ATOMS: atom_id res chain seq x y z
N MET A 1 -3.18 -9.10 -7.39
CA MET A 1 -2.99 -9.42 -5.95
C MET A 1 -4.34 -9.75 -5.38
N ARG A 2 -4.47 -10.77 -4.52
CA ARG A 2 -5.71 -10.94 -3.74
C ARG A 2 -5.98 -9.64 -2.98
N LYS A 3 -7.26 -9.28 -2.81
CA LYS A 3 -7.68 -8.08 -2.10
C LYS A 3 -7.06 -8.13 -0.71
N SER A 4 -6.25 -7.12 -0.38
CA SER A 4 -5.63 -7.02 0.94
C SER A 4 -6.71 -6.92 2.00
N ARG A 5 -6.50 -7.55 3.17
CA ARG A 5 -7.33 -7.32 4.36
C ARG A 5 -7.24 -5.87 4.83
N PHE A 6 -6.12 -5.21 4.54
CA PHE A 6 -5.83 -3.83 4.91
C PHE A 6 -6.18 -2.88 3.78
N SER A 7 -6.81 -1.75 4.11
CA SER A 7 -6.99 -0.63 3.19
C SER A 7 -5.65 0.02 2.85
N GLU A 8 -5.61 0.81 1.78
CA GLU A 8 -4.39 1.55 1.38
C GLU A 8 -3.97 2.54 2.47
N GLU A 9 -4.94 3.19 3.12
CA GLU A 9 -4.70 4.09 4.25
C GLU A 9 -4.08 3.36 5.44
N GLN A 10 -4.58 2.16 5.77
CA GLN A 10 -4.01 1.34 6.83
C GLN A 10 -2.58 0.91 6.49
N ILE A 11 -2.33 0.52 5.24
CA ILE A 11 -1.00 0.14 4.78
C ILE A 11 -0.02 1.32 4.91
N ILE A 12 -0.43 2.51 4.49
CA ILE A 12 0.41 3.72 4.61
C ILE A 12 0.68 4.06 6.07
N GLY A 13 -0.32 3.97 6.95
CA GLY A 13 -0.15 4.14 8.39
C GLY A 13 0.89 3.18 8.98
N ILE A 14 0.82 1.90 8.60
CA ILE A 14 1.80 0.88 9.02
C ILE A 14 3.21 1.22 8.51
N LEU A 15 3.35 1.67 7.27
CA LEU A 15 4.65 2.10 6.72
C LEU A 15 5.20 3.35 7.42
N LYS A 16 4.34 4.26 7.88
CA LYS A 16 4.75 5.43 8.68
C LYS A 16 5.27 5.04 10.07
N GLU A 17 4.70 4.01 10.71
CA GLU A 17 5.27 3.47 11.96
C GLU A 17 6.71 2.98 11.76
N HIS A 18 7.02 2.36 10.62
CA HIS A 18 8.39 1.99 10.27
C HIS A 18 9.29 3.22 10.05
N GLN A 19 8.79 4.24 9.33
CA GLN A 19 9.52 5.50 9.11
C GLN A 19 9.80 6.25 10.42
N ALA A 20 8.90 6.12 11.41
CA ALA A 20 9.08 6.66 12.76
C ALA A 20 10.08 5.86 13.62
N GLY A 21 10.69 4.81 13.08
CA GLY A 21 11.78 4.06 13.73
C GLY A 21 11.40 2.67 14.22
N MET A 22 10.16 2.20 14.05
CA MET A 22 9.80 0.84 14.42
C MET A 22 10.51 -0.19 13.53
N GLY A 23 11.14 -1.19 14.14
CA GLY A 23 11.81 -2.26 13.41
C GLY A 23 10.84 -3.08 12.57
N ALA A 24 11.21 -3.44 11.34
CA ALA A 24 10.33 -4.16 10.40
C ALA A 24 9.78 -5.47 11.00
N LYS A 25 10.61 -6.23 11.73
CA LYS A 25 10.21 -7.50 12.36
C LYS A 25 9.19 -7.31 13.48
N GLU A 26 9.31 -6.24 14.25
CA GLU A 26 8.36 -5.87 15.32
C GLU A 26 7.04 -5.42 14.72
N LEU A 27 7.10 -4.55 13.70
CA LEU A 27 5.94 -4.08 12.96
C LEU A 27 5.15 -5.25 12.33
N CYS A 28 5.85 -6.20 11.72
CA CYS A 28 5.25 -7.40 11.15
C CYS A 28 4.51 -8.24 12.19
N ARG A 29 5.10 -8.42 13.38
CA ARG A 29 4.44 -9.12 14.50
C ARG A 29 3.23 -8.35 15.03
N LYS A 30 3.35 -7.04 15.22
CA LYS A 30 2.29 -6.16 15.73
C LYS A 30 1.05 -6.18 14.84
N HIS A 31 1.25 -6.10 13.52
CA HIS A 31 0.15 -6.02 12.55
C HIS A 31 -0.24 -7.40 11.96
N GLY A 32 0.42 -8.47 12.39
CA GLY A 32 0.12 -9.83 11.91
C GLY A 32 0.39 -10.02 10.42
N ILE A 33 1.42 -9.37 9.89
CA ILE A 33 1.82 -9.45 8.47
C ILE A 33 3.18 -10.13 8.34
N SER A 34 3.43 -10.75 7.19
CA SER A 34 4.76 -11.30 6.88
C SER A 34 5.72 -10.21 6.39
N ASP A 35 7.02 -10.44 6.57
CA ASP A 35 8.07 -9.54 6.06
C ASP A 35 7.92 -9.31 4.55
N GLY A 36 7.61 -10.36 3.77
CA GLY A 36 7.36 -10.24 2.33
C GLY A 36 6.17 -9.33 2.00
N THR A 37 5.12 -9.33 2.83
CA THR A 37 3.98 -8.42 2.67
C THR A 37 4.40 -6.98 2.95
N PHE A 38 5.14 -6.76 4.04
CA PHE A 38 5.67 -5.45 4.41
C PHE A 38 6.54 -4.85 3.30
N TYR A 39 7.53 -5.58 2.78
CA TYR A 39 8.40 -5.06 1.72
C TYR A 39 7.66 -4.82 0.40
N LYS A 40 6.66 -5.63 0.09
CA LYS A 40 5.79 -5.39 -1.07
C LYS A 40 4.98 -4.11 -0.93
N TRP A 41 4.45 -3.85 0.26
CA TRP A 41 3.79 -2.58 0.55
C TRP A 41 4.76 -1.40 0.51
N ARG A 42 5.96 -1.54 1.09
CA ARG A 42 7.00 -0.52 1.05
C ARG A 42 7.41 -0.17 -0.39
N SER A 43 7.49 -1.17 -1.28
CA SER A 43 7.79 -0.92 -2.69
C SER A 43 6.65 -0.21 -3.43
N LYS A 44 5.39 -0.47 -3.07
CA LYS A 44 4.21 0.11 -3.75
C LYS A 44 3.80 1.48 -3.19
N TYR A 45 3.89 1.66 -1.88
CA TYR A 45 3.34 2.81 -1.14
C TYR A 45 4.38 3.52 -0.28
N GLY A 46 5.64 3.05 -0.25
CA GLY A 46 6.69 3.70 0.54
C GLY A 46 6.97 5.11 0.03
N GLY A 47 7.01 6.08 0.95
CA GLY A 47 7.19 7.50 0.62
C GLY A 47 5.96 8.19 0.04
N MET A 48 4.82 7.50 0.01
CA MET A 48 3.56 8.02 -0.53
C MET A 48 2.65 8.51 0.61
N GLU A 49 2.10 9.71 0.47
CA GLU A 49 1.05 10.21 1.34
C GLU A 49 -0.32 9.59 1.00
N VAL A 50 -1.23 9.59 1.98
CA VAL A 50 -2.57 9.00 1.82
C VAL A 50 -3.35 9.65 0.65
N SER A 51 -3.17 10.95 0.45
CA SER A 51 -3.76 11.69 -0.67
C SER A 51 -3.22 11.23 -2.03
N GLU A 52 -1.93 10.90 -2.11
CA GLU A 52 -1.27 10.41 -3.32
C GLU A 52 -1.75 8.99 -3.65
N ALA A 53 -1.93 8.13 -2.65
CA ALA A 53 -2.47 6.78 -2.86
C ALA A 53 -3.91 6.80 -3.38
N LYS A 54 -4.77 7.68 -2.84
CA LYS A 54 -6.14 7.87 -3.35
C LYS A 54 -6.14 8.34 -4.81
N ARG A 55 -5.26 9.27 -5.16
CA ARG A 55 -5.10 9.76 -6.54
C ARG A 55 -4.62 8.64 -7.47
N LEU A 56 -3.63 7.86 -7.04
CA LEU A 56 -3.11 6.72 -7.80
C LEU A 56 -4.22 5.72 -8.12
N LYS A 57 -5.05 5.37 -7.13
CA LYS A 57 -6.18 4.46 -7.31
C LYS A 57 -7.22 5.00 -8.31
N ALA A 58 -7.54 6.29 -8.24
CA ALA A 58 -8.46 6.90 -9.19
C ALA A 58 -7.92 6.81 -10.63
N LEU A 59 -6.62 7.09 -10.81
CA LEU A 59 -5.94 6.97 -12.10
C LEU A 59 -5.87 5.52 -12.59
N GLU A 60 -5.62 4.53 -11.71
CA GLU A 60 -5.64 3.11 -12.06
C GLU A 60 -7.03 2.67 -12.56
N VAL A 61 -8.10 3.15 -11.91
CA VAL A 61 -9.49 2.86 -12.32
C VAL A 61 -9.82 3.50 -13.68
N GLU A 62 -9.43 4.75 -13.88
CA GLU A 62 -9.65 5.46 -15.15
C GLU A 62 -8.86 4.82 -16.30
N ASN A 63 -7.59 4.47 -16.06
CA ASN A 63 -6.74 3.80 -17.04
C ASN A 63 -7.32 2.43 -17.45
N ALA A 64 -7.85 1.67 -16.49
CA ALA A 64 -8.54 0.41 -16.78
C ALA A 64 -9.79 0.61 -17.64
N LYS A 65 -10.57 1.67 -17.40
CA LYS A 65 -11.74 2.02 -18.24
C LYS A 65 -11.30 2.41 -19.66
N LEU A 66 -10.29 3.27 -19.79
CA LEU A 66 -9.75 3.70 -21.08
C LEU A 66 -9.24 2.51 -21.89
N LYS A 67 -8.45 1.62 -21.28
CA LYS A 67 -7.97 0.39 -21.92
C LYS A 67 -9.10 -0.52 -22.41
N LYS A 68 -10.21 -0.58 -21.67
CA LYS A 68 -11.38 -1.37 -22.07
C LYS A 68 -12.13 -0.75 -23.26
N MET A 69 -12.12 0.57 -23.40
CA MET A 69 -12.77 1.27 -24.53
C MET A 69 -11.93 1.26 -25.81
N LEU A 70 -10.62 1.08 -25.68
CA LEU A 70 -9.68 0.96 -26.80
C LEU A 70 -9.46 -0.48 -27.27
N ALA A 71 -10.08 -1.47 -26.62
CA ALA A 71 -10.04 -2.89 -26.96
C ALA A 71 -11.29 -3.29 -27.73
#